data_AF-A0A5N4C5M1-F1
#
_entry.id   AF-A0A5N4C5M1-F1
#
_cell.length_a   1.000
_cell.length_b   1.000
_cell.length_c   1.000
_cell.angle_alpha   90.00
_cell.angle_beta   90.00
_cell.angle_gamma   90.00
#
_symmetry.space_group_name_H-M   'P 1'
#
loop_
_entity.id
_entity.type
_entity.pdbx_description
1 polymer ?
#
loop_
_entity_poly.entity_id
_entity_poly.type
_entity_poly.pdbx_seq_one_letter_code
_entity_poly.pdbx_strand_id
1 'polypeptide(L)'
;MSTAYAEDSRARLLQSNKKTKHMLPRSFQKFLGHNIKELEVLLVCNKSYCAEIAHNVSSKNRKAIVERAAQVAIRVTNPNARLCSEENE
;
A
#
# COMPACT_ATOMS: atom_id res chain seq x y z
N MET A 1 3.68 -24.69 6.35
CA MET A 1 4.79 -23.89 5.77
C MET A 1 5.08 -24.41 4.36
N SER A 2 4.53 -23.81 3.29
CA SER A 2 5.04 -23.91 1.90
C SER A 2 3.98 -23.45 0.87
N THR A 3 3.72 -22.15 0.75
CA THR A 3 3.09 -21.58 -0.47
C THR A 3 3.66 -20.22 -0.87
N ALA A 4 4.66 -19.69 -0.16
CA ALA A 4 5.17 -18.34 -0.37
C ALA A 4 6.22 -18.20 -1.50
N TYR A 5 6.59 -19.28 -2.20
CA TYR A 5 7.75 -19.25 -3.13
C TYR A 5 7.49 -19.76 -4.55
N ALA A 6 6.24 -20.06 -4.93
CA ALA A 6 5.95 -20.66 -6.25
C ALA A 6 5.47 -19.70 -7.35
N GLU A 7 5.17 -18.43 -7.03
CA GLU A 7 4.62 -17.46 -8.01
C GLU A 7 5.66 -16.38 -8.44
N ASP A 8 6.95 -16.57 -8.13
CA ASP A 8 8.03 -15.65 -8.53
C ASP A 8 8.67 -16.04 -9.89
N SER A 9 8.28 -17.18 -10.45
CA SER A 9 8.99 -17.80 -11.59
C SER A 9 8.59 -17.27 -12.98
N ARG A 10 7.68 -16.30 -13.09
CA ARG A 10 7.30 -15.68 -14.39
C ARG A 10 7.70 -14.21 -14.56
N ALA A 11 8.35 -13.59 -13.57
CA ALA A 11 8.71 -12.17 -13.62
C ALA A 11 10.08 -11.88 -14.27
N ARG A 12 10.67 -12.82 -15.00
CA ARG A 12 11.88 -12.59 -15.82
C ARG A 12 11.61 -12.90 -17.27
N LEU A 13 10.98 -11.97 -17.98
CA LEU A 13 11.20 -11.83 -19.42
C LEU A 13 10.82 -10.41 -19.86
N LEU A 14 11.81 -9.77 -20.49
CA LEU A 14 11.73 -8.57 -21.33
C LEU A 14 11.76 -7.23 -20.60
N GLN A 15 12.97 -6.65 -20.59
CA GLN A 15 13.25 -5.22 -20.81
C GLN A 15 12.09 -4.28 -20.46
N SER A 16 12.10 -3.84 -19.19
CA SER A 16 10.99 -3.18 -18.48
C SER A 16 10.22 -2.17 -19.35
N ASN A 17 9.04 -2.57 -19.82
CA ASN A 17 8.11 -1.70 -20.52
C ASN A 17 7.87 -0.44 -19.68
N LYS A 18 7.89 0.75 -20.29
CA LYS A 18 7.69 2.04 -19.58
C LYS A 18 6.44 2.04 -18.69
N LYS A 19 5.41 1.28 -19.10
CA LYS A 19 4.14 1.12 -18.39
C LYS A 19 4.23 0.29 -17.10
N THR A 20 5.20 -0.63 -17.00
CA THR A 20 5.29 -1.59 -15.88
C THR A 20 6.45 -1.31 -14.92
N LYS A 21 7.29 -0.30 -15.20
CA LYS A 21 8.51 0.00 -14.44
C LYS A 21 8.29 0.28 -12.94
N HIS A 22 7.13 0.80 -12.57
CA HIS A 22 6.81 1.19 -11.18
C HIS A 22 5.58 0.47 -10.60
N MET A 23 5.15 -0.62 -11.25
CA MET A 23 4.00 -1.39 -10.79
C MET A 23 4.44 -2.45 -9.77
N LEU A 24 3.62 -2.62 -8.74
CA LEU A 24 3.67 -3.76 -7.83
C LEU A 24 3.15 -5.01 -8.58
N PRO A 25 3.53 -6.22 -8.13
CA PRO A 25 3.11 -7.48 -8.74
C PRO A 25 1.59 -7.65 -8.80
N ARG A 26 0.83 -6.91 -7.98
CA ARG A 26 -0.63 -6.88 -7.98
C ARG A 26 -1.23 -5.84 -8.94
N SER A 27 -0.45 -5.32 -9.88
CA SER A 27 -0.87 -4.29 -10.87
C SER A 27 -1.29 -2.95 -10.24
N PHE A 28 -0.71 -2.58 -9.11
CA PHE A 28 -0.91 -1.27 -8.47
C PHE A 28 0.38 -0.46 -8.48
N GLN A 29 0.30 0.87 -8.57
CA GLN A 29 1.43 1.75 -8.31
C GLN A 29 1.38 2.22 -6.86
N LYS A 30 2.52 2.19 -6.16
CA LYS A 30 2.59 2.69 -4.79
C LYS A 30 2.70 4.21 -4.75
N PHE A 31 1.97 4.81 -3.84
CA PHE A 31 2.03 6.22 -3.51
C PHE A 31 2.44 6.37 -2.05
N LEU A 32 3.51 7.10 -1.78
CA LEU A 32 3.99 7.35 -0.43
C LEU A 32 3.17 8.50 0.17
N GLY A 33 2.36 8.21 1.18
CA GLY A 33 1.53 9.20 1.87
C GLY A 33 2.07 9.55 3.26
N HIS A 34 2.12 10.85 3.56
CA HIS A 34 2.48 11.39 4.86
C HIS A 34 1.26 11.86 5.66
N ASN A 35 0.21 12.30 4.97
CA ASN A 35 -0.94 12.98 5.57
C ASN A 35 -2.27 12.48 5.00
N ILE A 36 -3.37 12.73 5.73
CA ILE A 36 -4.73 12.41 5.28
C ILE A 36 -5.10 13.17 3.99
N LYS A 37 -4.65 14.43 3.87
CA LYS A 37 -4.88 15.24 2.66
C LYS A 37 -4.25 14.63 1.40
N GLU A 38 -3.13 13.94 1.54
CA GLU A 38 -2.46 13.28 0.41
C GLU A 38 -3.20 12.01 -0.02
N LEU A 39 -3.95 11.38 0.90
CA LEU A 39 -4.85 10.28 0.55
C LEU A 39 -6.03 10.75 -0.29
N GLU A 40 -6.52 11.98 -0.11
CA GLU A 40 -7.64 12.53 -0.87
C GLU A 40 -7.30 12.70 -2.36
N VAL A 41 -6.02 12.92 -2.69
CA VAL A 41 -5.54 12.94 -4.08
C VAL A 41 -5.78 11.60 -4.78
N LEU A 42 -5.81 10.50 -4.03
CA LEU A 42 -6.03 9.15 -4.56
C LEU A 42 -7.51 8.79 -4.69
N LEU A 43 -8.46 9.66 -4.31
CA LEU A 43 -9.89 9.39 -4.35
C LEU A 43 -10.36 8.93 -5.74
N VAL A 44 -9.87 9.59 -6.79
CA VAL A 44 -10.25 9.30 -8.18
C VAL A 44 -9.50 8.08 -8.74
N CYS A 45 -8.31 7.76 -8.21
CA CYS A 45 -7.39 6.78 -8.78
C CYS A 45 -7.18 5.54 -7.90
N ASN A 46 -8.10 5.26 -6.98
CA ASN A 46 -8.02 4.16 -6.00
C ASN A 46 -7.87 2.75 -6.61
N LYS A 47 -8.29 2.54 -7.88
CA LYS A 47 -8.14 1.28 -8.61
C LYS A 47 -6.72 1.02 -9.12
N SER A 48 -5.93 2.07 -9.34
CA SER A 48 -4.60 1.98 -9.92
C SER A 48 -3.49 2.20 -8.89
N TYR A 49 -3.81 2.89 -7.78
CA TYR A 49 -2.83 3.25 -6.76
C TYR A 49 -3.13 2.62 -5.41
N CYS A 50 -2.07 2.23 -4.71
CA CYS A 50 -2.10 1.89 -3.29
C CYS A 50 -1.32 2.92 -2.50
N ALA A 51 -1.77 3.21 -1.28
CA ALA A 51 -1.05 4.08 -0.36
C ALA A 51 -0.05 3.26 0.47
N GLU A 52 1.16 3.80 0.64
CA GLU A 52 2.17 3.32 1.57
C GLU A 52 2.40 4.43 2.60
N ILE A 53 2.23 4.12 3.89
CA ILE A 53 2.41 5.13 4.94
C ILE A 53 3.89 5.31 5.22
N ALA A 54 4.37 6.54 5.07
CA ALA A 54 5.78 6.88 5.25
C ALA A 54 6.30 6.57 6.66
N HIS A 55 7.57 6.16 6.74
CA HIS A 55 8.22 5.75 7.98
C HIS A 55 8.32 6.87 9.04
N ASN A 56 8.18 8.14 8.66
CA ASN A 56 8.25 9.27 9.59
C ASN A 56 6.91 9.53 10.31
N VAL A 57 5.80 8.94 9.86
CA VAL A 57 4.48 9.16 10.44
C VAL A 57 4.37 8.43 11.79
N SER A 58 3.88 9.15 12.80
CA SER A 58 3.63 8.63 14.15
C SER A 58 2.53 7.55 14.15
N SER A 59 2.53 6.68 15.16
CA SER A 59 1.51 5.62 15.31
C SER A 59 0.08 6.18 15.42
N LYS A 60 -0.11 7.30 16.14
CA LYS A 60 -1.41 7.98 16.27
C LYS A 60 -1.94 8.44 14.91
N ASN A 61 -1.10 9.08 14.09
CA ASN A 61 -1.50 9.55 12.77
C ASN A 61 -1.70 8.40 11.79
N ARG A 62 -0.94 7.30 11.93
CA ARG A 62 -1.14 6.06 11.18
C ARG A 62 -2.54 5.48 11.37
N LYS A 63 -3.06 5.42 12.60
CA LYS A 63 -4.44 4.97 12.88
C LYS A 63 -5.46 5.81 12.09
N ALA A 64 -5.37 7.14 12.18
CA ALA A 64 -6.26 8.04 11.46
C ALA A 64 -6.16 7.90 9.92
N ILE A 65 -4.95 7.69 9.39
CA ILE A 65 -4.76 7.45 7.96
C ILE A 65 -5.40 6.12 7.52
N VAL A 66 -5.26 5.06 8.31
CA VAL A 66 -5.85 3.74 8.01
C VAL A 66 -7.38 3.82 8.04
N GLU A 67 -7.96 4.48 9.05
CA GLU A 67 -9.41 4.69 9.15
C GLU A 67 -9.95 5.50 7.96
N ARG A 68 -9.26 6.59 7.58
CA ARG A 68 -9.63 7.39 6.40
C ARG A 68 -9.45 6.62 5.10
N ALA A 69 -8.41 5.81 4.97
CA ALA A 69 -8.20 4.95 3.81
C ALA A 69 -9.34 3.95 3.63
N ALA A 70 -9.84 3.38 4.73
CA ALA A 70 -10.97 2.46 4.73
C ALA A 70 -12.26 3.13 4.24
N GLN A 71 -12.54 4.34 4.69
CA GLN A 71 -13.70 5.13 4.24
C GLN A 71 -13.67 5.42 2.73
N VAL A 72 -12.48 5.74 2.21
CA VAL A 72 -12.27 6.13 0.80
C VAL A 72 -11.98 4.91 -0.11
N ALA A 73 -11.99 3.70 0.45
CA ALA A 73 -11.66 2.45 -0.24
C ALA A 73 -10.28 2.44 -0.92
N ILE A 74 -9.28 3.08 -0.30
CA ILE A 74 -7.89 3.05 -0.74
C ILE A 74 -7.19 1.87 -0.08
N ARG A 75 -6.49 1.06 -0.87
CA ARG A 75 -5.68 -0.04 -0.36
C ARG A 75 -4.38 0.49 0.23
N VAL A 76 -4.12 0.18 1.50
CA VAL A 76 -2.86 0.50 2.19
C VAL A 76 -1.97 -0.73 2.20
N THR A 77 -0.68 -0.58 1.85
CA THR A 77 0.28 -1.70 1.79
C THR A 77 0.79 -2.12 3.18
N ASN A 78 0.89 -1.19 4.12
CA ASN A 78 1.43 -1.37 5.46
C ASN A 78 0.45 -0.91 6.57
N PRO A 79 -0.78 -1.45 6.65
CA PRO A 79 -1.80 -0.97 7.57
C PRO A 79 -1.43 -1.14 9.06
N ASN A 80 -0.79 -2.25 9.42
CA ASN A 80 -0.47 -2.58 10.82
C ASN A 80 0.90 -2.06 11.27
N ALA A 81 1.62 -1.31 10.42
CA ALA A 81 2.97 -0.90 10.73
C ALA A 81 3.00 0.13 11.88
N ARG A 82 3.72 -0.22 12.97
CA ARG A 82 3.84 0.57 14.21
C ARG A 82 2.54 0.79 14.98
N LEU A 83 1.50 0.03 14.67
CA LEU A 83 0.34 -0.06 15.55
C LEU A 83 0.68 -1.10 16.61
N CYS A 84 0.76 -0.70 17.89
CA CYS A 84 0.75 -1.68 18.98
C CYS A 84 -0.57 -2.45 18.88
N SER A 85 -0.48 -3.77 18.71
CA SER A 85 -1.58 -4.69 18.91
C SER A 85 -1.87 -4.74 20.41
N GLU A 86 -2.64 -3.77 20.91
CA GLU A 86 -3.48 -4.03 22.07
C GLU A 86 -4.77 -4.64 21.51
N GLU A 87 -5.15 -5.82 22.02
CA GLU A 87 -6.39 -6.57 21.76
C GLU A 87 -6.39 -7.51 20.54
N ASN A 88 -5.99 -8.76 20.80
CA ASN A 88 -6.65 -9.94 20.24
C ASN A 88 -6.64 -11.06 21.30
N GLU A 89 -7.52 -10.94 22.29
CA GLU A 89 -8.14 -12.07 22.99
C GLU A 89 -9.56 -12.24 22.43
#